data_AF-A0A6A6QGU5-F1
#
_entry.id   AF-A0A6A6QGU5-F1
#
_cell.length_a   1.000
_cell.length_b   1.000
_cell.length_c   1.000
_cell.angle_alpha   90.00
_cell.angle_beta   90.00
_cell.angle_gamma   90.00
#
_symmetry.space_group_name_H-M   'P 1'
#
loop_
_entity.id
_entity.type
_entity.pdbx_description
1 polymer ?
#
loop_
_entity_poly.entity_id
_entity_poly.type
_entity_poly.pdbx_seq_one_letter_code
_entity_poly.pdbx_strand_id
1 'polypeptide(L)'
;ETPAFHRHAEATTAELFYDLFFVANLTTFTANLEINDSKALSAYIGFFCLLWFTWYQTSLYDVRFAADSVFERCCKALHFGVMVGFAVIGPDWKPGQAVYSYQKFKAFSYILMVSRFVLIGQYGVTLFFTWRYRRTRLPLLMVMTSYLVAAILYGALSTAFPKDSETPTTSNVYIAWYVIAVGETLLTTAVSCYWRVISFKGTHLIQRMSLLTLIILGEGIIVICKAISYIVKNEYPFDSSVTGQIVSSILIIYFLYMLYFDRLREDHFGTIKQQIWAFIHFPLHISLVLLLEGVSNFVTWRQA
;
A
#
# COMPACT_ATOMS: atom_id res chain seq x y z
N GLU A 1 16.15 32.28 -0.34
CA GLU A 1 15.42 31.69 -1.49
C GLU A 1 15.08 30.24 -1.20
N THR A 2 13.91 29.79 -1.65
CA THR A 2 13.43 28.40 -1.55
C THR A 2 13.44 27.79 -2.95
N PRO A 3 13.85 26.52 -3.12
CA PRO A 3 13.78 25.87 -4.43
C PRO A 3 12.32 25.80 -4.88
N ALA A 4 12.07 26.20 -6.13
CA ALA A 4 10.78 25.99 -6.78
C ALA A 4 10.76 24.56 -7.36
N PHE A 5 10.17 23.63 -6.63
CA PHE A 5 9.90 22.29 -7.16
C PHE A 5 8.76 22.38 -8.17
N HIS A 6 8.90 21.71 -9.32
CA HIS A 6 7.79 21.55 -10.25
C HIS A 6 6.73 20.69 -9.55
N ARG A 7 5.55 21.25 -9.33
CA ARG A 7 4.44 20.54 -8.72
C ARG A 7 3.46 20.18 -9.80
N HIS A 8 3.21 18.88 -9.98
CA HIS A 8 2.14 18.43 -10.83
C HIS A 8 0.80 18.67 -10.12
N ALA A 9 -0.09 19.40 -10.79
CA ALA A 9 -1.45 19.65 -10.31
C ALA A 9 -2.29 18.36 -10.30
N GLU A 10 -1.93 17.40 -11.17
CA GLU A 10 -2.61 16.13 -11.32
C GLU A 10 -1.65 14.94 -11.23
N ALA A 11 -2.17 13.77 -10.86
CA ALA A 11 -1.43 12.52 -10.84
C ALA A 11 -0.94 12.13 -12.25
N THR A 12 0.30 11.70 -12.34
CA THR A 12 0.90 11.26 -13.61
C THR A 12 0.44 9.84 -13.99
N THR A 13 0.51 9.51 -15.28
CA THR A 13 0.17 8.15 -15.75
C THR A 13 1.07 7.08 -15.14
N ALA A 14 2.33 7.39 -14.85
CA ALA A 14 3.26 6.46 -14.20
C ALA A 14 2.89 6.18 -12.73
N GLU A 15 2.38 7.18 -12.02
CA GLU A 15 1.85 7.03 -10.67
C GLU A 15 0.59 6.16 -10.66
N LEU A 16 -0.34 6.40 -11.59
CA LEU A 16 -1.54 5.56 -11.73
C LEU A 16 -1.17 4.11 -12.09
N PHE A 17 -0.18 3.93 -12.97
CA PHE A 17 0.33 2.60 -13.34
C PHE A 17 0.94 1.87 -12.13
N TYR A 18 1.62 2.57 -11.23
CA TYR A 18 2.10 1.99 -9.97
C TYR A 18 0.97 1.50 -9.07
N ASP A 19 -0.14 2.25 -8.99
CA ASP A 19 -1.30 1.84 -8.21
C ASP A 19 -1.96 0.58 -8.77
N LEU A 20 -1.88 0.35 -10.09
CA LEU A 20 -2.34 -0.90 -10.70
C LEU A 20 -1.53 -2.11 -10.23
N PHE A 21 -0.21 -1.97 -10.01
CA PHE A 21 0.58 -3.04 -9.40
C PHE A 21 0.21 -3.26 -7.94
N PHE A 22 -0.10 -2.20 -7.20
CA PHE A 22 -0.61 -2.30 -5.83
C PHE A 22 -1.90 -3.12 -5.79
N VAL A 23 -2.89 -2.78 -6.63
CA VAL A 23 -4.17 -3.51 -6.61
C VAL A 23 -4.03 -4.93 -7.14
N ALA A 24 -3.19 -5.19 -8.14
CA ALA A 24 -2.95 -6.54 -8.63
C ALA A 24 -2.37 -7.47 -7.55
N ASN A 25 -1.51 -6.94 -6.68
CA ASN A 25 -1.04 -7.66 -5.49
C ASN A 25 -2.19 -8.01 -4.56
N LEU A 26 -3.07 -7.05 -4.32
CA LEU A 26 -4.26 -7.24 -3.49
C LEU A 26 -5.19 -8.31 -4.09
N THR A 27 -5.52 -8.22 -5.37
CA THR A 27 -6.34 -9.20 -6.10
C THR A 27 -5.79 -10.62 -5.98
N THR A 28 -4.49 -10.77 -6.23
CA THR A 28 -3.81 -12.07 -6.20
C THR A 28 -3.80 -12.63 -4.79
N PHE A 29 -3.57 -11.77 -3.79
CA PHE A 29 -3.55 -12.18 -2.40
C PHE A 29 -4.92 -12.59 -1.90
N THR A 30 -5.95 -11.79 -2.18
CA THR A 30 -7.36 -12.09 -1.85
C THR A 30 -7.81 -13.40 -2.48
N ALA A 31 -7.45 -13.67 -3.74
CA ALA A 31 -7.81 -14.92 -4.41
C ALA A 31 -7.16 -16.18 -3.80
N ASN A 32 -6.02 -16.03 -3.09
CA ASN A 32 -5.28 -17.15 -2.53
C ASN A 32 -5.52 -17.36 -1.02
N LEU A 33 -6.03 -16.35 -0.31
CA LEU A 33 -6.26 -16.42 1.13
C LEU A 33 -7.74 -16.27 1.45
N GLU A 34 -8.41 -17.40 1.71
CA GLU A 34 -9.77 -17.40 2.24
C GLU A 34 -9.80 -16.92 3.70
N ILE A 35 -10.60 -15.89 3.98
CA ILE A 35 -10.71 -15.29 5.31
C ILE A 35 -11.76 -16.06 6.14
N ASN A 36 -11.39 -17.25 6.59
CA ASN A 36 -12.30 -18.13 7.36
C ASN A 36 -11.99 -18.20 8.87
N ASP A 37 -10.86 -17.63 9.31
CA ASP A 37 -10.45 -17.64 10.73
C ASP A 37 -9.76 -16.31 11.11
N SER A 38 -9.73 -16.00 12.40
CA SER A 38 -9.07 -14.83 12.98
C SER A 38 -7.59 -14.74 12.56
N LYS A 39 -6.91 -15.88 12.44
CA LYS A 39 -5.52 -15.92 11.96
C LYS A 39 -5.40 -15.50 10.49
N ALA A 40 -6.29 -15.97 9.63
CA ALA A 40 -6.33 -15.57 8.21
C ALA A 40 -6.63 -14.08 8.07
N LEU A 41 -7.59 -13.55 8.86
CA LEU A 41 -7.88 -12.12 8.91
C LEU A 41 -6.66 -11.29 9.35
N SER A 42 -5.95 -11.74 10.40
CA SER A 42 -4.73 -11.04 10.86
C SER A 42 -3.61 -11.08 9.83
N ALA A 43 -3.45 -12.20 9.10
CA ALA A 43 -2.50 -12.33 8.00
C ALA A 43 -2.84 -11.37 6.86
N TYR A 44 -4.14 -11.24 6.55
CA TYR A 44 -4.64 -10.35 5.51
C TYR A 44 -4.37 -8.88 5.82
N ILE A 45 -4.78 -8.43 7.01
CA ILE A 45 -4.52 -7.08 7.49
C ILE A 45 -3.01 -6.82 7.52
N GLY A 46 -2.22 -7.80 7.95
CA GLY A 46 -0.77 -7.73 7.96
C GLY A 46 -0.14 -7.55 6.57
N PHE A 47 -0.57 -8.32 5.57
CA PHE A 47 -0.07 -8.18 4.21
C PHE A 47 -0.44 -6.82 3.62
N PHE A 48 -1.72 -6.44 3.75
CA PHE A 48 -2.22 -5.14 3.30
C PHE A 48 -1.46 -3.98 3.94
N CYS A 49 -1.18 -4.07 5.24
CA CYS A 49 -0.41 -3.07 6.00
C CYS A 49 0.95 -2.79 5.35
N LEU A 50 1.73 -3.83 5.07
CA LEU A 50 3.07 -3.69 4.50
C LEU A 50 3.05 -3.20 3.05
N LEU A 51 2.06 -3.67 2.29
CA LEU A 51 1.84 -3.23 0.91
C LEU A 51 1.47 -1.74 0.88
N TRP A 52 0.53 -1.32 1.74
CA TRP A 52 0.04 0.05 1.83
C TRP A 52 1.13 1.01 2.30
N PHE A 53 1.88 0.69 3.35
CA PHE A 53 2.97 1.56 3.80
C PHE A 53 4.08 1.67 2.76
N THR A 54 4.40 0.59 2.04
CA THR A 54 5.39 0.64 0.95
C THR A 54 4.91 1.52 -0.20
N TRP A 55 3.66 1.36 -0.63
CA TRP A 55 3.03 2.24 -1.62
C TRP A 55 3.01 3.70 -1.17
N TYR A 56 2.68 3.94 0.11
CA TYR A 56 2.56 5.27 0.67
C TYR A 56 3.90 6.00 0.63
N GLN A 57 5.00 5.38 1.05
CA GLN A 57 6.31 6.03 1.06
C GLN A 57 6.80 6.40 -0.35
N THR A 58 6.59 5.51 -1.33
CA THR A 58 6.90 5.80 -2.73
C THR A 58 6.03 6.96 -3.25
N SER A 59 4.73 6.92 -2.98
CA SER A 59 3.80 7.99 -3.37
C SER A 59 4.14 9.33 -2.72
N LEU A 60 4.59 9.35 -1.46
CA LEU A 60 5.02 10.59 -0.81
C LEU A 60 6.26 11.21 -1.46
N TYR A 61 7.18 10.39 -1.98
CA TYR A 61 8.31 10.90 -2.77
C TYR A 61 7.82 11.48 -4.10
N ASP A 62 7.02 10.72 -4.84
CA ASP A 62 6.57 11.10 -6.18
C ASP A 62 5.82 12.42 -6.17
N VAL A 63 4.85 12.56 -5.26
CA VAL A 63 4.03 13.77 -5.13
C VAL A 63 4.87 15.03 -4.81
N ARG A 64 6.07 14.87 -4.23
CA ARG A 64 6.95 15.99 -3.86
C ARG A 64 7.99 16.32 -4.92
N PHE A 65 8.58 15.28 -5.53
CA PHE A 65 9.84 15.40 -6.26
C PHE A 65 9.85 14.67 -7.61
N ALA A 66 8.76 14.01 -8.01
CA ALA A 66 8.69 13.40 -9.32
C ALA A 66 9.02 14.44 -10.41
N ALA A 67 10.06 14.14 -11.18
CA ALA A 67 10.46 14.90 -12.35
C ALA A 67 10.82 13.89 -13.44
N ASP A 68 10.36 14.14 -14.66
CA ASP A 68 10.60 13.20 -15.76
C ASP A 68 12.09 13.18 -16.11
N SER A 69 12.77 12.10 -15.74
CA SER A 69 14.19 11.87 -16.02
C SER A 69 14.45 10.37 -16.18
N VAL A 70 15.53 10.02 -16.88
CA VAL A 70 15.91 8.61 -17.07
C VAL A 70 16.15 7.92 -15.72
N PHE A 71 16.78 8.62 -14.77
CA PHE A 71 17.01 8.10 -13.43
C PHE A 71 15.71 7.80 -12.69
N GLU A 72 14.74 8.73 -12.71
CA GLU A 72 13.44 8.51 -12.08
C GLU A 72 12.66 7.37 -12.73
N ARG A 73 12.73 7.23 -14.06
CA ARG A 73 12.12 6.09 -14.77
C ARG A 73 12.74 4.76 -14.37
N CYS A 74 14.07 4.69 -14.20
CA CYS A 74 14.75 3.50 -13.69
C CYS A 74 14.32 3.18 -12.24
N CYS A 75 14.25 4.19 -11.37
CA CYS A 75 13.79 4.01 -9.99
C CYS A 75 12.33 3.52 -9.94
N LYS A 76 11.46 4.06 -10.79
CA LYS A 76 10.08 3.58 -10.96
C LYS A 76 10.02 2.12 -11.41
N ALA A 77 10.86 1.71 -12.35
CA ALA A 77 10.95 0.31 -12.76
C ALA A 77 11.36 -0.61 -11.59
N LEU A 78 12.29 -0.17 -10.75
CA LEU A 78 12.65 -0.89 -9.53
C LEU A 78 11.48 -0.96 -8.53
N HIS A 79 10.70 0.11 -8.37
CA HIS A 79 9.48 0.10 -7.55
C HIS A 79 8.42 -0.87 -8.08
N PHE A 80 8.26 -1.02 -9.41
CA PHE A 80 7.41 -2.08 -9.98
C PHE A 80 7.97 -3.47 -9.63
N GLY A 81 9.29 -3.66 -9.72
CA GLY A 81 9.94 -4.91 -9.31
C GLY A 81 9.70 -5.25 -7.83
N VAL A 82 9.73 -4.26 -6.94
CA VAL A 82 9.36 -4.43 -5.53
C VAL A 82 7.92 -4.90 -5.40
N MET A 83 6.98 -4.27 -6.11
CA MET A 83 5.57 -4.67 -6.10
C MET A 83 5.36 -6.09 -6.64
N VAL A 84 6.07 -6.50 -7.69
CA VAL A 84 6.05 -7.89 -8.16
C VAL A 84 6.61 -8.84 -7.08
N GLY A 85 7.64 -8.41 -6.34
CA GLY A 85 8.18 -9.16 -5.21
C GLY A 85 7.15 -9.45 -4.12
N PHE A 86 6.23 -8.52 -3.83
CA PHE A 86 5.10 -8.77 -2.92
C PHE A 86 4.20 -9.91 -3.43
N ALA A 87 3.92 -9.96 -4.74
CA ALA A 87 3.01 -10.93 -5.32
C ALA A 87 3.56 -12.36 -5.24
N VAL A 88 4.88 -12.51 -5.37
CA VAL A 88 5.57 -13.81 -5.24
C VAL A 88 5.46 -14.37 -3.82
N ILE A 89 5.38 -13.50 -2.81
CA ILE A 89 5.38 -13.90 -1.40
C ILE A 89 3.97 -14.07 -0.84
N GLY A 90 2.98 -13.41 -1.46
CA GLY A 90 1.58 -13.46 -1.06
C GLY A 90 1.02 -14.87 -0.77
N PRO A 91 1.18 -15.87 -1.66
CA PRO A 91 0.58 -17.20 -1.47
C PRO A 91 1.02 -17.93 -0.18
N ASP A 92 2.25 -17.70 0.28
CA ASP A 92 2.82 -18.35 1.47
C ASP A 92 2.76 -17.49 2.73
N TRP A 93 2.08 -16.35 2.65
CA TRP A 93 2.02 -15.38 3.73
C TRP A 93 1.15 -15.88 4.88
N LYS A 94 1.79 -16.48 5.88
CA LYS A 94 1.15 -16.94 7.11
C LYS A 94 1.93 -16.45 8.34
N PRO A 95 1.94 -15.14 8.63
CA PRO A 95 2.65 -14.58 9.77
C PRO A 95 2.12 -15.17 11.09
N GLY A 96 3.02 -15.44 12.02
CA GLY A 96 2.69 -15.98 13.35
C GLY A 96 2.28 -17.46 13.36
N GLN A 97 2.20 -18.12 12.22
CA GLN A 97 1.97 -19.57 12.13
C GLN A 97 3.30 -20.32 12.07
N ALA A 98 3.26 -21.61 12.40
CA ALA A 98 4.46 -22.45 12.38
C ALA A 98 4.79 -22.81 10.93
N VAL A 99 5.99 -22.44 10.47
CA VAL A 99 6.42 -22.63 9.07
C VAL A 99 7.73 -23.43 9.04
N TYR A 100 7.87 -24.30 8.05
CA TYR A 100 9.07 -25.14 7.87
C TYR A 100 10.28 -24.37 7.32
N SER A 101 10.05 -23.37 6.47
CA SER A 101 11.12 -22.53 5.92
C SER A 101 10.78 -21.05 6.02
N TYR A 102 11.74 -20.28 6.52
CA TYR A 102 11.66 -18.82 6.59
C TYR A 102 12.30 -18.12 5.39
N GLN A 103 12.71 -18.87 4.35
CA GLN A 103 13.40 -18.31 3.19
C GLN A 103 12.57 -17.21 2.51
N LYS A 104 11.25 -17.39 2.38
CA LYS A 104 10.35 -16.39 1.78
C LYS A 104 10.24 -15.13 2.63
N PHE A 105 10.23 -15.26 3.96
CA PHE A 105 10.23 -14.14 4.90
C PHE A 105 11.57 -13.36 4.84
N LYS A 106 12.70 -14.07 4.71
CA LYS A 106 14.02 -13.45 4.50
C LYS A 106 14.07 -12.70 3.17
N ALA A 107 13.60 -13.32 2.09
CA ALA A 107 13.47 -12.68 0.78
C ALA A 107 12.60 -11.42 0.85
N PHE A 108 11.48 -11.48 1.57
CA PHE A 108 10.61 -10.33 1.79
C PHE A 108 11.34 -9.16 2.46
N SER A 109 12.13 -9.45 3.50
CA SER A 109 12.95 -8.44 4.18
C SER A 109 13.95 -7.78 3.23
N TYR A 110 14.57 -8.56 2.33
CA TYR A 110 15.45 -8.01 1.30
C TYR A 110 14.70 -7.16 0.27
N ILE A 111 13.50 -7.54 -0.12
CA ILE A 111 12.66 -6.73 -1.04
C ILE A 111 12.31 -5.37 -0.39
N LEU A 112 11.92 -5.36 0.89
CA LEU A 112 11.66 -4.13 1.64
C LEU A 112 12.94 -3.28 1.77
N MET A 113 14.09 -3.92 2.02
CA MET A 113 15.38 -3.25 2.07
C MET A 113 15.73 -2.59 0.72
N VAL A 114 15.58 -3.31 -0.40
CA VAL A 114 15.81 -2.78 -1.75
C VAL A 114 14.90 -1.58 -2.03
N SER A 115 13.61 -1.67 -1.67
CA SER A 115 12.68 -0.54 -1.79
C SER A 115 13.20 0.72 -1.08
N ARG A 116 13.78 0.58 0.12
CA ARG A 116 14.33 1.72 0.86
C ARG A 116 15.63 2.24 0.24
N PHE A 117 16.47 1.38 -0.32
CA PHE A 117 17.64 1.83 -1.07
C PHE A 117 17.27 2.64 -2.32
N VAL A 118 16.23 2.25 -3.05
CA VAL A 118 15.72 3.02 -4.19
C VAL A 118 15.27 4.41 -3.73
N LEU A 119 14.51 4.49 -2.64
CA LEU A 119 14.10 5.78 -2.06
C LEU A 119 15.30 6.62 -1.62
N ILE A 120 16.30 6.04 -0.96
CA ILE A 120 17.53 6.76 -0.58
C ILE A 120 18.22 7.35 -1.82
N GLY A 121 18.32 6.59 -2.92
CA GLY A 121 18.88 7.08 -4.18
C GLY A 121 18.09 8.26 -4.75
N GLN A 122 16.77 8.14 -4.80
CA GLN A 122 15.82 9.17 -5.22
C GLN A 122 15.94 10.48 -4.40
N TYR A 123 15.84 10.37 -3.07
CA TYR A 123 16.05 11.51 -2.17
C TYR A 123 17.48 12.07 -2.24
N GLY A 124 18.48 11.22 -2.51
CA GLY A 124 19.88 11.61 -2.67
C GLY A 124 20.12 12.47 -3.90
N VAL A 125 19.56 12.08 -5.05
CA VAL A 125 19.61 12.90 -6.28
C VAL A 125 18.89 14.23 -6.07
N THR A 126 17.72 14.20 -5.42
CA THR A 126 16.98 15.43 -5.06
C THR A 126 17.81 16.34 -4.14
N LEU A 127 18.52 15.76 -3.16
CA LEU A 127 19.41 16.50 -2.26
C LEU A 127 20.62 17.08 -3.00
N PHE A 128 21.19 16.36 -3.97
CA PHE A 128 22.28 16.85 -4.80
C PHE A 128 21.88 18.11 -5.59
N PHE A 129 20.75 18.07 -6.30
CA PHE A 129 20.25 19.22 -7.05
C PHE A 129 19.83 20.40 -6.16
N THR A 130 19.26 20.11 -4.99
CA THR A 130 18.84 21.15 -4.04
C THR A 130 19.92 21.53 -3.04
N TRP A 131 21.14 21.03 -3.21
CA TRP A 131 22.24 21.22 -2.26
C TRP A 131 22.51 22.70 -2.01
N ARG A 132 22.28 23.59 -2.98
CA ARG A 132 22.48 25.04 -2.80
C ARG A 132 21.62 25.63 -1.67
N TYR A 133 20.47 25.05 -1.35
CA TYR A 133 19.51 25.61 -0.40
C TYR A 133 19.67 25.05 1.02
N ARG A 134 20.28 25.83 1.92
CA ARG A 134 20.59 25.39 3.30
C ARG A 134 19.36 24.96 4.12
N ARG A 135 18.18 25.49 3.82
CA ARG A 135 16.92 25.17 4.53
C ARG A 135 16.29 23.81 4.13
N THR A 136 16.62 23.25 2.96
CA THR A 136 16.09 21.94 2.52
C THR A 136 17.02 20.78 2.90
N ARG A 137 18.32 21.05 3.09
CA ARG A 137 19.31 19.99 3.41
C ARG A 137 18.93 19.16 4.64
N LEU A 138 18.63 19.82 5.75
CA LEU A 138 18.36 19.14 7.02
C LEU A 138 17.13 18.20 6.94
N PRO A 139 15.95 18.65 6.49
CA PRO A 139 14.79 17.77 6.40
C PRO A 139 14.95 16.64 5.36
N LEU A 140 15.61 16.87 4.21
CA LEU A 140 15.91 15.77 3.27
C LEU A 140 16.88 14.75 3.88
N LEU A 141 17.94 15.21 4.54
CA LEU A 141 18.93 14.33 5.16
C LEU A 141 18.32 13.51 6.30
N MET A 142 17.41 14.09 7.09
CA MET A 142 16.66 13.35 8.11
C MET A 142 15.81 12.22 7.51
N VAL A 143 15.09 12.50 6.42
CA VAL A 143 14.27 11.49 5.70
C VAL A 143 15.15 10.41 5.06
N MET A 144 16.28 10.80 4.44
CA MET A 144 17.23 9.83 3.90
C MET A 144 17.81 8.93 5.00
N THR A 145 18.16 9.52 6.15
CA THR A 145 18.70 8.78 7.29
C THR A 145 17.65 7.84 7.86
N SER A 146 16.37 8.24 7.92
CA SER A 146 15.30 7.35 8.37
C SER A 146 15.14 6.15 7.45
N TYR A 147 15.21 6.33 6.13
CA TYR A 147 15.16 5.21 5.19
C TYR A 147 16.41 4.34 5.27
N LEU A 148 17.59 4.91 5.53
CA LEU A 148 18.82 4.15 5.73
C LEU A 148 18.72 3.27 6.98
N VAL A 149 18.22 3.83 8.09
CA VAL A 149 17.96 3.06 9.31
C VAL A 149 16.93 1.97 9.03
N ALA A 150 15.83 2.27 8.35
CA ALA A 150 14.83 1.26 7.97
C ALA A 150 15.43 0.16 7.08
N ALA A 151 16.27 0.50 6.09
CA ALA A 151 16.95 -0.46 5.23
C ALA A 151 17.86 -1.41 6.04
N ILE A 152 18.66 -0.86 6.95
CA ILE A 152 19.52 -1.65 7.85
C ILE A 152 18.68 -2.55 8.75
N LEU A 153 17.58 -2.04 9.32
CA LEU A 153 16.69 -2.83 10.17
C LEU A 153 15.99 -3.96 9.41
N TYR A 154 15.51 -3.71 8.19
CA TYR A 154 14.97 -4.77 7.32
C TYR A 154 16.05 -5.81 6.98
N GLY A 155 17.26 -5.37 6.63
CA GLY A 155 18.40 -6.26 6.40
C GLY A 155 18.78 -7.10 7.63
N ALA A 156 18.83 -6.48 8.81
CA ALA A 156 19.10 -7.17 10.07
C ALA A 156 17.98 -8.16 10.45
N LEU A 157 16.72 -7.86 10.07
CA LEU A 157 15.63 -8.78 10.31
C LEU A 157 15.79 -10.10 9.55
N SER A 158 16.39 -10.06 8.35
CA SER A 158 16.68 -11.27 7.57
C SER A 158 17.58 -12.27 8.30
N THR A 159 18.51 -11.78 9.14
CA THR A 159 19.41 -12.64 9.94
C THR A 159 18.77 -13.08 11.26
N ALA A 160 17.80 -12.31 11.77
CA ALA A 160 17.05 -12.64 12.97
C ALA A 160 16.01 -13.76 12.77
N PHE A 161 15.56 -14.00 11.53
CA PHE A 161 14.68 -15.13 11.24
C PHE A 161 15.41 -16.48 11.45
N PRO A 162 14.78 -17.46 12.14
CA PRO A 162 15.37 -18.77 12.37
C PRO A 162 15.90 -19.43 11.09
N LYS A 163 16.92 -20.30 11.24
CA LYS A 163 17.33 -21.19 10.16
C LYS A 163 16.25 -22.26 9.96
N ASP A 164 16.15 -22.77 8.75
CA ASP A 164 15.18 -23.81 8.41
C ASP A 164 15.39 -25.02 9.34
N SER A 165 14.29 -25.51 9.89
CA SER A 165 14.26 -26.53 10.92
C SER A 165 13.25 -27.61 10.54
N GLU A 166 13.57 -28.88 10.82
CA GLU A 166 12.68 -30.01 10.51
C GLU A 166 11.34 -29.92 11.27
N THR A 167 11.32 -29.24 12.42
CA THR A 167 10.10 -28.93 13.18
C THR A 167 9.61 -27.50 12.86
N PRO A 168 8.30 -27.30 12.67
CA PRO A 168 7.76 -25.98 12.39
C PRO A 168 7.87 -25.10 13.64
N THR A 169 8.59 -23.98 13.53
CA THR A 169 8.80 -23.03 14.64
C THR A 169 7.90 -21.82 14.47
N THR A 170 7.53 -21.18 15.58
CA THR A 170 6.81 -19.89 15.58
C THR A 170 7.79 -18.79 15.94
N SER A 171 7.70 -17.66 15.26
CA SER A 171 8.59 -16.52 15.50
C SER A 171 7.80 -15.22 15.41
N ASN A 172 7.94 -14.35 16.40
CA ASN A 172 7.30 -13.04 16.47
C ASN A 172 8.11 -11.94 15.75
N VAL A 173 9.19 -12.32 15.06
CA VAL A 173 10.10 -11.41 14.35
C VAL A 173 9.36 -10.59 13.28
N TYR A 174 8.28 -11.12 12.70
CA TYR A 174 7.45 -10.40 11.71
C TYR A 174 6.82 -9.11 12.26
N ILE A 175 6.62 -8.98 13.58
CA ILE A 175 6.07 -7.76 14.21
C ILE A 175 6.99 -6.57 13.96
N ALA A 176 8.31 -6.80 13.88
CA ALA A 176 9.29 -5.76 13.62
C ALA A 176 9.06 -5.08 12.26
N TRP A 177 8.57 -5.79 11.23
CA TRP A 177 8.25 -5.16 9.94
C TRP A 177 7.22 -4.06 10.09
N TYR A 178 6.15 -4.29 10.87
CA TYR A 178 5.10 -3.30 11.10
C TYR A 178 5.60 -2.13 11.92
N VAL A 179 6.39 -2.39 12.96
CA VAL A 179 6.98 -1.34 13.80
C VAL A 179 7.90 -0.44 12.97
N ILE A 180 8.73 -1.02 12.10
CA ILE A 180 9.60 -0.26 11.19
C ILE A 180 8.76 0.55 10.21
N ALA A 181 7.77 -0.07 9.55
CA ALA A 181 6.91 0.59 8.55
C ALA A 181 6.10 1.77 9.13
N VAL A 182 5.52 1.60 10.31
CA VAL A 182 4.80 2.68 11.01
C VAL A 182 5.79 3.75 11.49
N GLY A 183 6.93 3.34 12.07
CA GLY A 183 7.96 4.25 12.58
C GLY A 183 8.54 5.16 11.49
N GLU A 184 8.92 4.60 10.34
CA GLU A 184 9.43 5.39 9.21
C GLU A 184 8.34 6.34 8.68
N THR A 185 7.08 5.92 8.63
CA THR A 185 5.96 6.74 8.17
C THR A 185 5.67 7.91 9.11
N LEU A 186 5.66 7.67 10.41
CA LEU A 186 5.48 8.72 11.40
C LEU A 186 6.63 9.73 11.34
N LEU A 187 7.87 9.27 11.16
CA LEU A 187 9.03 10.14 11.07
C LEU A 187 9.01 10.99 9.78
N THR A 188 8.73 10.41 8.61
CA THR A 188 8.66 11.16 7.36
C THR A 188 7.51 12.18 7.37
N THR A 189 6.38 11.81 7.98
CA THR A 189 5.23 12.68 8.19
C THR A 189 5.57 13.82 9.16
N ALA A 190 6.19 13.53 10.30
CA ALA A 190 6.59 14.51 11.32
C ALA A 190 7.59 15.55 10.77
N VAL A 191 8.61 15.10 10.02
CA VAL A 191 9.55 16.00 9.34
C VAL A 191 8.80 16.97 8.42
N SER A 192 7.77 16.48 7.73
CA SER A 192 7.02 17.27 6.76
C SER A 192 5.99 18.20 7.41
N CYS A 193 5.57 17.92 8.64
CA CYS A 193 4.82 18.84 9.49
C CYS A 193 5.68 20.00 9.99
N TYR A 194 6.91 19.71 10.45
CA TYR A 194 7.79 20.70 11.07
C TYR A 194 8.45 21.61 10.01
N TRP A 195 9.01 21.04 8.94
CA TRP A 195 9.64 21.82 7.86
C TRP A 195 8.67 22.11 6.72
N ARG A 196 8.03 23.28 6.77
CA ARG A 196 7.06 23.74 5.75
C ARG A 196 7.61 23.82 4.31
N VAL A 197 8.94 23.82 4.13
CA VAL A 197 9.58 23.84 2.80
C VAL A 197 9.33 22.53 2.02
N ILE A 198 9.11 21.41 2.73
CA ILE A 198 8.75 20.09 2.14
C ILE A 198 7.29 19.75 2.47
N SER A 199 6.44 20.78 2.59
CA SER A 199 5.04 20.54 2.88
C SER A 199 4.30 20.03 1.64
N PHE A 200 3.33 19.12 1.86
CA PHE A 200 2.41 18.62 0.85
C PHE A 200 1.33 19.62 0.39
N LYS A 201 1.33 20.84 0.94
CA LYS A 201 0.35 21.86 0.57
C LYS A 201 0.44 22.19 -0.91
N GLY A 202 -0.67 22.08 -1.64
CA GLY A 202 -0.72 22.34 -3.09
C GLY A 202 -0.03 21.24 -3.92
N THR A 203 -0.10 20.00 -3.46
CA THR A 203 0.31 18.80 -4.21
C THR A 203 -0.91 17.91 -4.43
N HIS A 204 -0.86 17.01 -5.41
CA HIS A 204 -1.94 16.09 -5.76
C HIS A 204 -2.05 14.86 -4.82
N LEU A 205 -1.54 14.94 -3.58
CA LEU A 205 -1.64 13.85 -2.59
C LEU A 205 -3.09 13.44 -2.31
N ILE A 206 -4.00 14.42 -2.25
CA ILE A 206 -5.42 14.18 -2.03
C ILE A 206 -5.98 13.36 -3.19
N GLN A 207 -5.69 13.79 -4.42
CA GLN A 207 -6.08 13.06 -5.62
C GLN A 207 -5.52 11.63 -5.62
N ARG A 208 -4.26 11.41 -5.22
CA ARG A 208 -3.67 10.05 -5.13
C ARG A 208 -4.43 9.13 -4.19
N MET A 209 -4.80 9.61 -3.01
CA MET A 209 -5.58 8.82 -2.04
C MET A 209 -6.99 8.52 -2.55
N SER A 210 -7.63 9.50 -3.19
CA SER A 210 -8.95 9.32 -3.80
C SER A 210 -8.90 8.35 -4.99
N LEU A 211 -7.88 8.44 -5.84
CA LEU A 211 -7.66 7.52 -6.96
C LEU A 211 -7.40 6.09 -6.46
N LEU A 212 -6.57 5.91 -5.42
CA LEU A 212 -6.37 4.59 -4.82
C LEU A 212 -7.67 4.03 -4.23
N THR A 213 -8.49 4.87 -3.59
CA THR A 213 -9.82 4.47 -3.10
C THR A 213 -10.72 3.99 -4.25
N LEU A 214 -10.73 4.71 -5.37
CA LEU A 214 -11.48 4.32 -6.57
C LEU A 214 -11.01 2.98 -7.13
N ILE A 215 -9.69 2.77 -7.20
CA ILE A 215 -9.09 1.52 -7.66
C ILE A 215 -9.48 0.36 -6.73
N ILE A 216 -9.46 0.55 -5.40
CA ILE A 216 -9.90 -0.46 -4.43
C ILE A 216 -11.38 -0.79 -4.60
N LEU A 217 -12.25 0.21 -4.82
CA LEU A 217 -13.66 -0.04 -5.13
C LEU A 217 -13.82 -0.82 -6.44
N GLY A 218 -13.00 -0.50 -7.46
CA GLY A 218 -12.93 -1.23 -8.73
C GLY A 218 -12.56 -2.70 -8.55
N GLU A 219 -11.61 -3.00 -7.66
CA GLU A 219 -11.27 -4.39 -7.30
C GLU A 219 -12.47 -5.12 -6.68
N GLY A 220 -13.24 -4.44 -5.82
CA GLY A 220 -14.47 -4.99 -5.28
C GLY A 220 -15.47 -5.42 -6.34
N ILE A 221 -15.62 -4.63 -7.41
CA ILE A 221 -16.48 -4.97 -8.55
C ILE A 221 -15.95 -6.24 -9.25
N ILE A 222 -14.64 -6.34 -9.48
CA ILE A 222 -14.01 -7.52 -10.10
C ILE A 222 -14.28 -8.78 -9.26
N VAL A 223 -14.13 -8.68 -7.93
CA VAL A 223 -14.37 -9.80 -7.01
C VAL A 223 -15.83 -10.26 -7.07
N ILE A 224 -16.81 -9.34 -7.08
CA ILE A 224 -18.23 -9.70 -7.26
C ILE A 224 -18.47 -10.34 -8.63
N CYS A 225 -17.89 -9.81 -9.71
CA CYS A 225 -18.02 -10.41 -11.03
C CYS A 225 -17.45 -11.84 -11.08
N LYS A 226 -16.36 -12.12 -10.35
CA LYS A 226 -15.82 -13.49 -10.19
C LYS A 226 -16.79 -14.39 -9.43
N ALA A 227 -17.40 -13.90 -8.36
CA ALA A 227 -18.43 -14.64 -7.61
C ALA A 227 -19.64 -14.99 -8.50
N ILE A 228 -20.14 -14.03 -9.29
CA ILE A 228 -21.24 -14.28 -10.25
C ILE A 228 -20.82 -15.28 -11.31
N SER A 229 -19.62 -15.13 -11.87
CA SER A 229 -19.07 -16.05 -12.88
C SER A 229 -18.94 -17.47 -12.34
N TYR A 230 -18.59 -17.62 -11.05
CA TYR A 230 -18.54 -18.91 -10.37
C TYR A 230 -19.93 -19.55 -10.26
N ILE A 231 -20.97 -18.77 -9.93
CA ILE A 231 -22.35 -19.26 -9.84
C ILE A 231 -22.82 -19.79 -11.21
N VAL A 232 -22.60 -19.00 -12.26
CA VAL A 232 -22.99 -19.36 -13.64
C VAL A 232 -22.26 -20.62 -14.11
N LYS A 233 -20.95 -20.69 -13.88
CA LYS A 233 -20.12 -21.81 -14.37
C LYS A 233 -20.49 -23.16 -13.74
N ASN A 234 -21.00 -23.14 -12.51
CA ASN A 234 -21.39 -24.34 -11.79
C ASN A 234 -22.87 -24.71 -11.98
N GLU A 235 -23.57 -24.06 -12.92
CA GLU A 235 -24.99 -24.31 -13.24
C GLU A 235 -25.94 -24.19 -12.04
N TYR A 236 -25.58 -23.36 -11.04
CA TYR A 236 -26.44 -23.12 -9.89
C TYR A 236 -27.70 -22.33 -10.28
N PRO A 237 -28.88 -22.65 -9.70
CA PRO A 237 -30.11 -21.95 -10.03
C PRO A 237 -30.05 -20.50 -9.54
N PHE A 238 -30.47 -19.57 -10.41
CA PHE A 238 -30.70 -18.17 -10.07
C PHE A 238 -32.02 -18.03 -9.30
N ASP A 239 -31.98 -18.33 -8.00
CA ASP A 239 -33.09 -18.04 -7.11
C ASP A 239 -33.26 -16.53 -6.89
N SER A 240 -34.47 -16.13 -6.55
CA SER A 240 -34.86 -14.79 -6.10
C SER A 240 -33.93 -14.25 -4.99
N SER A 241 -33.50 -15.12 -4.08
CA SER A 241 -32.55 -14.79 -3.01
C SER A 241 -31.17 -14.39 -3.55
N VAL A 242 -30.63 -15.14 -4.52
CA VAL A 242 -29.28 -14.91 -5.10
C VAL A 242 -29.29 -13.61 -5.90
N THR A 243 -30.35 -13.39 -6.66
CA THR A 243 -30.55 -12.14 -7.41
C THR A 243 -30.60 -10.94 -6.46
N GLY A 244 -31.35 -11.05 -5.35
CA GLY A 244 -31.38 -10.02 -4.31
C GLY A 244 -30.02 -9.72 -3.68
N GLN A 245 -29.20 -10.75 -3.43
CA GLN A 245 -27.83 -10.59 -2.92
C GLN A 245 -26.91 -9.88 -3.91
N ILE A 246 -26.97 -10.24 -5.20
CA ILE A 246 -26.17 -9.59 -6.25
C ILE A 246 -26.54 -8.11 -6.34
N VAL A 247 -27.84 -7.78 -6.41
CA VAL A 247 -28.31 -6.39 -6.47
C VAL A 247 -27.87 -5.61 -5.23
N SER A 248 -28.03 -6.19 -4.04
CA SER A 248 -27.60 -5.56 -2.78
C SER A 248 -26.10 -5.29 -2.76
N SER A 249 -25.29 -6.22 -3.27
CA SER A 249 -23.83 -6.09 -3.34
C SER A 249 -23.41 -4.94 -4.26
N ILE A 250 -24.04 -4.81 -5.42
CA ILE A 250 -23.81 -3.71 -6.36
C ILE A 250 -24.22 -2.37 -5.73
N LEU A 251 -25.37 -2.31 -5.06
CA LEU A 251 -25.83 -1.10 -4.38
C LEU A 251 -24.90 -0.68 -3.24
N ILE A 252 -24.35 -1.62 -2.48
CA ILE A 252 -23.36 -1.31 -1.43
C ILE A 252 -22.14 -0.63 -2.05
N ILE A 253 -21.54 -1.17 -3.11
CA ILE A 253 -20.39 -0.54 -3.78
C ILE A 253 -20.75 0.85 -4.31
N TYR A 254 -21.92 0.97 -4.95
CA TYR A 254 -22.37 2.24 -5.51
C TYR A 254 -22.57 3.31 -4.42
N PHE A 255 -23.19 2.96 -3.28
CA PHE A 255 -23.36 3.87 -2.16
C PHE A 255 -22.03 4.22 -1.48
N LEU A 256 -21.07 3.30 -1.41
CA LEU A 256 -19.72 3.61 -0.91
C LEU A 256 -19.00 4.61 -1.82
N TYR A 257 -19.09 4.41 -3.14
CA TYR A 257 -18.59 5.37 -4.12
C TYR A 257 -19.23 6.75 -3.92
N MET A 258 -20.56 6.81 -3.87
CA MET A 258 -21.31 8.05 -3.70
C MET A 258 -20.95 8.74 -2.38
N LEU A 259 -20.91 8.00 -1.27
CA LEU A 259 -20.60 8.54 0.06
C LEU A 259 -19.18 9.11 0.15
N TYR A 260 -18.21 8.48 -0.53
CA TYR A 260 -16.83 8.95 -0.55
C TYR A 260 -16.66 10.16 -1.48
N PHE A 261 -17.10 10.08 -2.74
CA PHE A 261 -16.82 11.09 -3.76
C PHE A 261 -17.75 12.31 -3.71
N ASP A 262 -19.03 12.18 -3.34
CA ASP A 262 -19.94 13.34 -3.30
C ASP A 262 -19.57 14.33 -2.18
N ARG A 263 -18.84 13.86 -1.15
CA ARG A 263 -18.39 14.69 -0.03
C ARG A 263 -16.98 15.25 -0.21
N LEU A 264 -16.26 14.82 -1.25
CA LEU A 264 -14.90 15.30 -1.54
C LEU A 264 -14.96 16.74 -2.08
N ARG A 265 -14.90 17.71 -1.17
CA ARG A 265 -14.60 19.11 -1.54
C ARG A 265 -13.10 19.27 -1.66
N GLU A 266 -12.64 19.75 -2.81
CA GLU A 266 -11.24 20.12 -3.07
C GLU A 266 -10.83 21.42 -2.34
N ASP A 267 -11.31 21.61 -1.12
CA ASP A 267 -10.93 22.76 -0.32
C ASP A 267 -9.45 22.64 0.09
N HIS A 268 -8.71 23.74 0.01
CA HIS A 268 -7.30 23.78 0.37
C HIS A 268 -7.09 23.42 1.85
N PHE A 269 -6.81 22.15 2.12
CA PHE A 269 -6.47 21.69 3.47
C PHE A 269 -5.18 22.34 3.97
N GLY A 270 -5.14 22.63 5.27
CA GLY A 270 -3.89 23.00 5.94
C GLY A 270 -2.89 21.85 5.93
N THR A 271 -1.59 22.17 6.05
CA THR A 271 -0.48 21.20 5.95
C THR A 271 -0.63 19.97 6.85
N ILE A 272 -1.06 20.19 8.09
CA ILE A 272 -1.24 19.14 9.10
C ILE A 272 -2.53 18.36 8.85
N LYS A 273 -3.63 19.06 8.52
CA LYS A 273 -4.93 18.42 8.24
C LYS A 273 -4.83 17.48 7.04
N GLN A 274 -4.08 17.86 6.00
CA GLN A 274 -3.86 17.02 4.82
C GLN A 274 -3.11 15.72 5.16
N GLN A 275 -2.15 15.76 6.08
CA GLN A 275 -1.42 14.55 6.50
C GLN A 275 -2.25 13.64 7.39
N ILE A 276 -2.99 14.21 8.35
CA ILE A 276 -3.93 13.43 9.17
C ILE A 276 -4.97 12.76 8.26
N TRP A 277 -5.49 13.51 7.29
CA TRP A 277 -6.41 12.99 6.29
C TRP A 277 -5.79 11.82 5.50
N ALA A 278 -4.55 11.97 5.01
CA ALA A 278 -3.84 10.92 4.31
C ALA A 278 -3.60 9.67 5.18
N PHE A 279 -3.31 9.83 6.47
CA PHE A 279 -3.11 8.72 7.40
C PHE A 279 -4.42 8.01 7.76
N ILE A 280 -5.54 8.74 7.88
CA ILE A 280 -6.88 8.19 8.10
C ILE A 280 -7.35 7.33 6.91
N HIS A 281 -6.79 7.52 5.71
CA HIS A 281 -7.09 6.63 4.58
C HIS A 281 -6.60 5.20 4.79
N PHE A 282 -5.59 4.98 5.63
CA PHE A 282 -5.12 3.63 5.93
C PHE A 282 -6.21 2.73 6.55
N PRO A 283 -6.81 3.08 7.72
CA PRO A 283 -7.89 2.26 8.28
C PRO A 283 -9.14 2.26 7.39
N LEU A 284 -9.40 3.33 6.63
CA LEU A 284 -10.49 3.37 5.65
C LEU A 284 -10.28 2.31 4.56
N HIS A 285 -9.11 2.25 3.94
CA HIS A 285 -8.82 1.30 2.88
C HIS A 285 -8.87 -0.14 3.39
N ILE A 286 -8.34 -0.41 4.59
CA ILE A 286 -8.50 -1.74 5.23
C ILE A 286 -9.98 -2.10 5.34
N SER A 287 -10.80 -1.18 5.86
CA SER A 287 -12.23 -1.42 6.06
C SER A 287 -12.96 -1.65 4.73
N LEU A 288 -12.62 -0.88 3.69
CA LEU A 288 -13.20 -1.04 2.35
C LEU A 288 -12.85 -2.40 1.76
N VAL A 289 -11.57 -2.78 1.78
CA VAL A 289 -11.13 -4.06 1.22
C VAL A 289 -11.79 -5.24 1.93
N LEU A 290 -11.83 -5.23 3.28
CA LEU A 290 -12.48 -6.28 4.05
C LEU A 290 -13.99 -6.34 3.81
N LEU A 291 -14.65 -5.18 3.65
CA LEU A 291 -16.07 -5.11 3.33
C LEU A 291 -16.36 -5.70 1.95
N LEU A 292 -15.55 -5.36 0.94
CA LEU A 292 -15.70 -5.87 -0.43
C LEU A 292 -15.53 -7.39 -0.48
N GLU A 293 -14.56 -7.91 0.26
CA GLU A 293 -14.36 -9.36 0.41
C GLU A 293 -15.52 -10.03 1.15
N GLY A 294 -16.01 -9.41 2.24
CA GLY A 294 -17.17 -9.90 2.96
C GLY A 294 -18.43 -9.96 2.08
N VAL A 295 -18.68 -8.93 1.28
CA VAL A 295 -19.81 -8.86 0.33
C VAL A 295 -19.71 -9.99 -0.71
N SER A 296 -18.53 -10.25 -1.26
CA SER A 296 -18.29 -11.38 -2.16
C SER A 296 -18.64 -12.73 -1.54
N ASN A 297 -18.17 -12.96 -0.31
CA ASN A 297 -18.43 -14.21 0.41
C ASN A 297 -19.93 -14.39 0.72
N PHE A 298 -20.69 -13.32 0.96
CA PHE A 298 -22.14 -13.43 1.11
C PHE A 298 -22.87 -13.86 -0.17
N VAL A 299 -22.37 -13.46 -1.35
CA VAL A 299 -22.96 -13.85 -2.65
C VAL A 299 -22.74 -15.35 -2.91
N THR A 300 -21.58 -15.88 -2.55
CA THR A 300 -21.24 -17.30 -2.76
C THR A 300 -21.76 -18.22 -1.65
N TRP A 301 -21.92 -17.73 -0.42
CA TRP A 301 -22.31 -18.52 0.76
C TRP A 301 -23.60 -19.33 0.59
N ARG A 302 -24.59 -18.79 -0.13
CA ARG A 302 -25.88 -19.48 -0.35
C ARG A 302 -25.80 -20.65 -1.34
N GLN A 303 -24.70 -20.75 -2.08
CA GLN A 303 -24.48 -21.76 -3.13
C GLN A 303 -23.43 -22.80 -2.73
N ALA A 304 -22.82 -22.67 -1.54
CA ALA A 304 -21.94 -23.64 -0.92
C ALA A 304 -22.72 -24.57 -0.01
#